data_AF-K5X179-F1
#
_entry.id   AF-K5X179-F1
#
_cell.length_a   1.000
_cell.length_b   1.000
_cell.length_c   1.000
_cell.angle_alpha   90.00
_cell.angle_beta   90.00
_cell.angle_gamma   90.00
#
_symmetry.space_group_name_H-M   'P 1'
#
loop_
_entity.id
_entity.type
_entity.pdbx_description
1 polymer ?
#
loop_
_entity_poly.entity_id
_entity_poly.type
_entity_poly.pdbx_seq_one_letter_code
_entity_poly.pdbx_strand_id
1 'polypeptide(L)'
;MIGPAEILLLGETLEDHEEAWGAFRFAGCVRRDGSILLKREPKETGGDEHSGGWIFEGRLCFGTVFVGVWYLSASWVGSSSGIRGIFSMQKRASGSISW
;
A
#
# COMPACT_ATOMS: atom_id res chain seq x y z
N MET A 1 -0.52 0.46 -21.56
CA MET A 1 -1.38 -0.69 -21.91
C MET A 1 -1.37 -1.63 -20.72
N ILE A 2 -2.51 -1.82 -20.05
CA ILE A 2 -2.66 -2.76 -18.94
C ILE A 2 -2.75 -4.16 -19.55
N GLY A 3 -1.80 -5.04 -19.22
CA GLY A 3 -1.84 -6.43 -19.67
C GLY A 3 -2.99 -7.19 -18.98
N PRO A 4 -3.53 -8.26 -19.57
CA PRO A 4 -4.80 -8.88 -19.16
C PRO A 4 -4.78 -9.66 -17.82
N ALA A 5 -3.88 -9.35 -16.88
CA ALA A 5 -3.83 -9.97 -15.55
C ALA A 5 -3.11 -9.13 -14.48
N GLU A 6 -3.30 -7.82 -14.50
CA GLU A 6 -2.90 -6.95 -13.40
C GLU A 6 -4.14 -6.56 -12.59
N ILE A 7 -4.12 -6.85 -11.29
CA ILE A 7 -5.16 -6.41 -10.35
C ILE A 7 -4.75 -5.03 -9.85
N LEU A 8 -5.62 -4.04 -9.98
CA LEU A 8 -5.40 -2.70 -9.41
C LEU A 8 -5.72 -2.71 -7.92
N LEU A 9 -4.81 -2.14 -7.12
CA LEU A 9 -5.01 -1.89 -5.70
C LEU A 9 -5.27 -0.39 -5.53
N LEU A 10 -6.42 -0.05 -4.98
CA LEU A 10 -6.78 1.32 -4.64
C LEU A 10 -7.32 1.32 -3.21
N GLY A 11 -7.03 2.38 -2.47
CA GLY A 11 -7.56 2.55 -1.13
C GLY A 11 -7.14 3.87 -0.52
N GLU A 12 -7.69 4.13 0.65
CA GLU A 12 -7.33 5.27 1.46
C GLU A 12 -7.52 4.94 2.93
N THR A 13 -6.82 5.64 3.82
CA THR A 13 -7.15 5.58 5.25
C THR A 13 -8.55 6.14 5.47
N LEU A 14 -9.33 5.47 6.31
CA LEU A 14 -10.65 5.91 6.76
C LEU A 14 -10.48 6.94 7.87
N GLU A 15 -11.47 7.80 8.10
CA GLU A 15 -11.44 8.88 9.11
C GLU A 15 -10.90 8.40 10.47
N ASP A 16 -11.43 7.29 11.01
CA ASP A 16 -10.97 6.69 12.29
C ASP A 16 -9.48 6.29 12.30
N HIS A 17 -8.91 5.99 11.12
CA HIS A 17 -7.50 5.61 10.98
C HIS A 17 -6.60 6.82 10.67
N GLU A 18 -7.16 7.93 10.18
CA GLU A 18 -6.39 9.14 9.87
C GLU A 18 -5.80 9.75 11.13
N GLU A 19 -6.56 9.78 12.24
CA GLU A 19 -6.09 10.30 13.52
C GLU A 19 -4.91 9.49 14.08
N ALA A 20 -4.95 8.17 13.93
CA ALA A 20 -3.92 7.28 14.49
C ALA A 20 -2.67 7.18 13.62
N TRP A 21 -2.84 7.12 12.29
CA TRP A 21 -1.76 6.74 11.36
C TRP A 21 -1.52 7.74 10.24
N GLY A 22 -2.35 8.77 10.10
CA GLY A 22 -2.27 9.77 9.04
C GLY A 22 -3.22 9.51 7.86
N ALA A 23 -3.53 10.60 7.15
CA ALA A 23 -4.40 10.62 6.00
C ALA A 23 -3.62 10.27 4.71
N PHE A 24 -3.81 9.06 4.17
CA PHE A 24 -3.07 8.53 3.04
C PHE A 24 -3.99 7.96 1.97
N ARG A 25 -3.56 8.08 0.70
CA ARG A 25 -4.07 7.34 -0.45
C ARG A 25 -3.09 6.24 -0.83
N PHE A 26 -3.64 5.15 -1.35
CA PHE A 26 -2.91 3.99 -1.81
C PHE A 26 -3.28 3.69 -3.27
N ALA A 27 -2.27 3.50 -4.11
CA ALA A 27 -2.45 3.13 -5.51
C ALA A 27 -1.35 2.16 -5.96
N GLY A 28 -1.72 1.05 -6.57
CA GLY A 28 -0.77 0.03 -6.95
C GLY A 28 -1.35 -1.05 -7.84
N CYS A 29 -0.56 -2.09 -8.06
CA CYS A 29 -1.02 -3.27 -8.75
C CYS A 29 -0.39 -4.55 -8.20
N VAL A 30 -1.11 -5.66 -8.39
CA VAL A 30 -0.62 -7.02 -8.24
C VAL A 30 -0.55 -7.64 -9.63
N ARG A 31 0.63 -8.12 -9.99
CA ARG A 31 0.87 -8.85 -11.23
C ARG A 31 0.47 -10.32 -11.08
N ARG A 32 0.30 -11.03 -12.19
CA ARG A 32 -0.09 -12.45 -12.23
C ARG A 32 0.85 -13.37 -11.44
N ASP A 33 2.13 -13.04 -11.35
CA ASP A 33 3.14 -13.78 -10.58
C ASP A 33 3.10 -13.49 -9.07
N GLY A 34 2.13 -12.68 -8.64
CA GLY A 34 1.97 -12.24 -7.26
C GLY A 34 2.84 -11.05 -6.89
N SER A 35 3.67 -10.51 -7.79
CA SER A 35 4.50 -9.34 -7.50
C SER A 35 3.63 -8.09 -7.29
N ILE A 36 3.97 -7.28 -6.28
CA ILE A 36 3.20 -6.11 -5.85
C ILE A 36 4.07 -4.87 -5.97
N LEU A 37 3.48 -3.84 -6.56
CA LEU A 37 3.97 -2.47 -6.46
C LEU A 37 2.84 -1.59 -5.91
N LEU A 38 3.07 -0.97 -4.75
CA LEU A 38 2.05 -0.15 -4.09
C LEU A 38 2.63 1.18 -3.63
N LYS A 39 2.07 2.28 -4.10
CA LYS A 39 2.38 3.64 -3.64
C LYS A 39 1.44 4.03 -2.51
N ARG A 40 2.00 4.66 -1.47
CA ARG A 40 1.32 5.39 -0.40
C ARG A 40 1.69 6.87 -0.52
N GLU A 41 0.72 7.77 -0.50
CA GLU A 41 0.97 9.21 -0.53
C GLU A 41 -0.04 9.96 0.36
N PRO A 42 0.33 11.11 0.94
CA PRO A 42 -0.60 11.93 1.72
C PRO A 42 -1.85 12.30 0.92
N LYS A 43 -3.00 12.38 1.59
CA LYS A 43 -4.23 12.94 0.98
C LYS A 43 -4.09 14.43 0.69
N GLU A 44 -3.37 15.14 1.55
CA GLU A 44 -3.20 16.60 1.57
C GLU A 44 -1.72 16.98 1.35
N THR A 45 -1.45 18.01 0.55
CA THR A 45 -0.10 18.42 0.14
C THR A 45 0.68 19.18 1.23
N GLY A 46 0.21 19.19 2.48
CA GLY A 46 0.77 19.98 3.59
C GLY A 46 1.17 19.18 4.84
N GLY A 47 1.13 17.85 4.80
CA GLY A 47 1.54 17.01 5.94
C GLY A 47 3.05 17.03 6.17
N ASP A 48 3.48 16.83 7.42
CA ASP A 48 4.87 16.82 7.88
C ASP A 48 5.83 16.09 6.93
N GLU A 49 7.09 16.51 6.85
CA GLU A 49 8.14 15.95 5.97
C GLU A 49 8.32 14.42 6.09
N HIS A 50 7.86 13.82 7.19
CA HIS A 50 7.84 12.36 7.44
C HIS A 50 6.70 11.62 6.73
N SER A 51 5.76 12.37 6.15
CA SER A 51 4.57 11.90 5.42
C SER A 51 4.85 11.68 3.94
N GLY A 52 6.09 11.88 3.47
CA GLY A 52 6.45 11.78 2.05
C GLY A 52 5.97 10.49 1.38
N GLY A 53 5.88 10.47 0.04
CA GLY A 53 5.43 9.28 -0.68
C GLY A 53 6.29 8.06 -0.37
N TRP A 54 5.65 6.91 -0.12
CA TRP A 54 6.32 5.63 0.08
C TRP A 54 5.92 4.66 -1.02
N ILE A 55 6.82 3.77 -1.38
CA ILE A 55 6.53 2.68 -2.30
C ILE A 55 6.84 1.37 -1.59
N PHE A 56 5.94 0.41 -1.71
CA PHE A 56 6.10 -0.96 -1.28
C PHE A 56 6.39 -1.84 -2.49
N GLU A 57 7.48 -2.61 -2.40
CA GLU A 57 7.76 -3.74 -3.29
C GLU A 57 7.57 -5.02 -2.53
N GLY A 58 6.84 -5.97 -3.09
CA GLY A 58 6.67 -7.24 -2.43
C GLY A 58 5.96 -8.29 -3.25
N ARG A 59 5.44 -9.30 -2.56
CA ARG A 59 4.64 -10.37 -3.14
C ARG A 59 3.39 -10.66 -2.32
N LEU A 60 2.33 -11.03 -3.02
CA LEU A 60 1.13 -11.63 -2.46
C LEU A 60 1.39 -13.14 -2.28
N CYS A 61 1.48 -13.56 -1.02
CA CYS A 61 1.64 -14.92 -0.60
C CYS A 61 0.30 -15.47 -0.09
N PHE A 62 -0.01 -16.73 -0.44
CA PHE A 62 -1.18 -17.46 0.09
C PHE A 62 -2.53 -16.71 -0.05
N GLY A 63 -2.65 -15.87 -1.08
CA GLY A 63 -3.87 -15.10 -1.38
C GLY A 63 -4.23 -13.98 -0.41
N THR A 64 -3.49 -13.79 0.68
CA THR A 64 -3.85 -12.83 1.76
C THR A 64 -2.68 -12.09 2.41
N VAL A 65 -1.44 -12.57 2.26
CA VAL A 65 -0.27 -12.02 2.96
C VAL A 65 0.60 -11.22 2.01
N PHE A 66 0.95 -9.99 2.36
CA PHE A 66 1.92 -9.17 1.65
C PHE A 66 3.27 -9.21 2.35
N VAL A 67 4.29 -9.68 1.65
CA VAL A 67 5.66 -9.69 2.17
C VAL A 67 6.51 -8.78 1.31
N GLY A 68 7.18 -7.81 1.91
CA GLY A 68 7.93 -6.85 1.12
C GLY A 68 8.67 -5.79 1.93
N VAL A 69 9.03 -4.74 1.21
CA VAL A 69 9.88 -3.65 1.69
C VAL A 69 9.26 -2.33 1.29
N TRP A 70 9.18 -1.41 2.26
CA TRP A 70 8.83 -0.02 2.04
C TRP A 70 10.08 0.81 1.83
N TYR A 71 10.05 1.70 0.84
CA TYR A 71 11.09 2.70 0.61
C TYR A 71 10.45 4.07 0.47
N LEU A 72 11.21 5.09 0.79
CA LEU A 72 10.85 6.46 0.43
C LEU A 72 10.83 6.57 -1.09
N SER A 73 9.78 7.18 -1.64
CA SER A 73 9.61 7.31 -3.09
C SER A 73 10.77 8.06 -3.75
N ALA A 74 11.39 9.01 -3.03
CA ALA A 74 12.56 9.76 -3.50
C ALA A 74 13.82 8.88 -3.62
N SER A 75 13.91 7.79 -2.87
CA SER A 75 15.10 6.94 -2.78
C SER A 75 14.90 5.54 -3.38
N TRP A 76 13.72 5.26 -3.92
CA TRP A 76 13.33 3.94 -4.46
C TRP A 76 14.30 3.40 -5.53
N VAL A 77 14.88 4.27 -6.36
CA VAL A 77 15.86 3.83 -7.37
C VAL A 77 17.24 3.64 -6.71
N GLY A 78 17.60 2.39 -6.42
CA GLY A 78 18.96 2.02 -6.00
C GLY A 78 19.25 2.09 -4.51
N SER A 79 18.27 2.34 -3.64
CA SER A 79 18.48 2.30 -2.18
C SER A 79 18.52 0.88 -1.63
N SER A 80 19.53 0.61 -0.81
CA SER A 80 19.64 -0.61 0.01
C SER A 80 18.95 -0.50 1.37
N SER A 81 18.55 0.71 1.79
CA SER A 81 17.92 0.99 3.08
C SER A 81 16.41 1.17 2.95
N GLY A 82 15.69 0.05 2.95
CA GLY A 82 14.22 0.01 3.02
C GLY A 82 13.75 -0.61 4.32
N ILE A 83 12.57 -0.23 4.79
CA ILE A 83 11.94 -0.82 5.98
C ILE A 83 11.25 -2.11 5.54
N ARG A 84 11.71 -3.25 6.05
CA ARG A 84 11.14 -4.56 5.72
C ARG A 84 10.02 -4.92 6.70
N GLY A 85 8.95 -5.51 6.20
CA GLY A 85 7.82 -5.89 7.04
C GLY A 85 6.89 -6.91 6.38
N ILE A 86 6.09 -7.58 7.22
CA ILE A 86 5.01 -8.45 6.79
C ILE A 86 3.69 -7.72 7.09
N PHE A 87 2.80 -7.69 6.10
CA PHE A 87 1.47 -7.10 6.21
C PHE A 87 0.45 -8.16 5.80
N SER A 88 -0.74 -8.15 6.41
CA SER A 88 -1.84 -9.05 6.04
C SER A 88 -3.05 -8.26 5.59
N MET A 89 -3.69 -8.70 4.51
CA MET A 89 -4.96 -8.15 4.06
C MET A 89 -6.07 -9.16 4.31
N GLN A 90 -7.17 -8.68 4.91
CA GLN A 90 -8.40 -9.44 5.00
C GLN A 90 -9.45 -8.76 4.13
N LYS A 91 -10.15 -9.55 3.32
CA LYS A 91 -11.35 -9.07 2.65
C LYS A 91 -12.39 -8.80 3.74
N ARG A 92 -12.85 -7.56 3.88
CA ARG A 92 -14.02 -7.27 4.71
C ARG A 92 -15.19 -8.11 4.18
N ALA A 93 -15.82 -8.87 5.05
CA ALA A 93 -17.04 -9.57 4.72
C ALA A 93 -18.04 -8.54 4.18
N SER A 94 -18.56 -8.77 2.98
CA SER A 94 -19.61 -7.92 2.41
C SER A 94 -20.89 -8.16 3.22
N GLY A 95 -21.14 -7.34 4.24
CA GLY A 95 -22.41 -7.32 4.96
C GLY A 95 -22.34 -7.38 6.49
N SER A 96 -21.59 -6.49 7.13
CA SER A 96 -21.79 -6.19 8.56
C SER A 96 -22.13 -4.71 8.71
N ILE A 97 -23.42 -4.40 8.59
CA ILE A 97 -23.97 -3.21 9.22
C ILE A 97 -24.12 -3.59 10.69
N SER A 98 -23.20 -3.14 11.54
CA SER A 98 -23.39 -3.17 12.98
C SER A 98 -23.90 -1.79 13.40
N TRP A 99 -25.10 -1.79 13.99
CA TRP A 99 -25.76 -0.65 14.63
C TRP A 99 -24.98 -0.13 15.82
#